data_AF-A0A1E5L7A2-F1
#
_entry.id   AF-A0A1E5L7A2-F1
#
_cell.length_a   1.000
_cell.length_b   1.000
_cell.length_c   1.000
_cell.angle_alpha   90.00
_cell.angle_beta   90.00
_cell.angle_gamma   90.00
#
_symmetry.space_group_name_H-M   'P 1'
#
loop_
_entity.id
_entity.type
_entity.pdbx_description
1 polymer ?
#
loop_
_entity_poly.entity_id
_entity_poly.type
_entity_poly.pdbx_seq_one_letter_code
_entity_poly.pdbx_strand_id
1 'polypeptide(L)'
;MKRIPFKIFLSIMLLFSTVIGVSFNVENQVHANATTVEFNYTGSVQTWQVPNNVDYILVEAWGGQGGQGGSGYGSTGNRANIGEGGSGAYVKGSIPVVPGATLYIYVGGRGLPQGVNGNGSDLTTGGWNGGGNGNKNYYYYYWTSISNYHNIGGGGGGATDIRTVGGSWDNITSLNSRVIVAGGGGGGAATAVGGHAGLIGQNGANGTDGIGGKGGSQTEGGASLSRSINYPDNVYGTWQSLAGLLGKGSNGNGIEGPIGNNRTSGTSWQYPSRSAGGGGAGYYGGSGGVNGGNSDSSGSGGGGGSSYIHSDAINVELQTGVRTGHGFLKITPIPATGLTWVEREQLNQAKQASDEAKEQVNRIINDALAVRDENGQIIIEDGKPKIIDISKELSNTKSLITALDQRFSNVEQSFSDIQTSIDQKLEQFSQNFTTNIHSYLPPVLSKVYGFNNATATTNNNFRVSLDYTNANAYRYKVGNGAWSDWFALTFHDNTGYINTTGFSTGANTVFIEVRNAVDGPVARGRMTVFYVIN
;
A
#
# COMPACT_ATOMS: atom_id res chain seq x y z
N MET A 1 -65.68 -26.97 -27.50
CA MET A 1 -64.34 -26.35 -27.37
C MET A 1 -64.50 -24.84 -27.21
N LYS A 2 -64.66 -24.36 -25.97
CA LYS A 2 -64.59 -22.91 -25.70
C LYS A 2 -63.12 -22.57 -25.50
N ARG A 3 -62.64 -21.63 -26.30
CA ARG A 3 -61.24 -21.18 -26.34
C ARG A 3 -60.88 -20.61 -24.96
N ILE A 4 -59.66 -20.92 -24.50
CA ILE A 4 -58.99 -20.21 -23.40
C ILE A 4 -59.27 -18.71 -23.60
N PRO A 5 -59.69 -17.94 -22.58
CA PRO A 5 -59.85 -16.51 -22.74
C PRO A 5 -58.52 -15.97 -23.24
N PHE A 6 -58.50 -15.46 -24.48
CA PHE A 6 -57.29 -15.03 -25.19
C PHE A 6 -56.40 -14.14 -24.31
N LYS A 7 -57.00 -13.39 -23.38
CA LYS A 7 -56.34 -12.56 -22.37
C LYS A 7 -55.48 -13.34 -21.35
N ILE A 8 -55.89 -14.53 -20.91
CA ILE A 8 -55.14 -15.36 -19.94
C ILE A 8 -53.96 -16.04 -20.63
N PHE A 9 -54.18 -16.60 -21.82
CA PHE A 9 -53.12 -17.20 -22.63
C PHE A 9 -52.06 -16.17 -23.05
N LEU A 10 -52.50 -14.96 -23.43
CA LEU A 10 -51.62 -13.85 -23.79
C LEU A 10 -50.83 -13.32 -22.58
N SER A 11 -51.41 -13.31 -21.37
CA SER A 11 -50.71 -12.91 -20.15
C SER A 11 -49.63 -13.90 -19.74
N ILE A 12 -49.91 -15.21 -19.86
CA ILE A 12 -48.92 -16.28 -19.62
C ILE A 12 -47.81 -16.23 -20.68
N MET A 13 -48.14 -16.08 -21.97
CA MET A 13 -47.13 -15.93 -23.02
C MET A 13 -46.29 -14.65 -22.88
N LEU A 14 -46.87 -13.53 -22.44
CA LEU A 14 -46.10 -12.30 -22.15
C LEU A 14 -45.11 -12.54 -21.00
N LEU A 15 -45.54 -13.17 -19.90
CA LEU A 15 -44.70 -13.54 -18.76
C LEU A 15 -43.56 -14.50 -19.16
N PHE A 16 -43.84 -15.48 -20.02
CA PHE A 16 -42.80 -16.36 -20.57
C PHE A 16 -41.85 -15.63 -21.53
N SER A 17 -42.34 -14.67 -22.33
CA SER A 17 -41.50 -13.89 -23.25
C SER A 17 -40.55 -12.93 -22.53
N THR A 18 -40.99 -12.36 -21.40
CA THR A 18 -40.12 -11.55 -20.53
C THR A 18 -39.06 -12.39 -19.85
N VAL A 19 -39.37 -13.61 -19.40
CA VAL A 19 -38.40 -14.52 -18.78
C VAL A 19 -37.38 -15.04 -19.79
N ILE A 20 -37.80 -15.38 -21.01
CA ILE A 20 -36.93 -15.84 -22.10
C ILE A 20 -36.10 -14.68 -22.67
N GLY A 21 -36.65 -13.46 -22.75
CA GLY A 21 -35.92 -12.25 -23.16
C GLY A 21 -34.80 -11.85 -22.19
N VAL A 22 -34.93 -12.19 -20.90
CA VAL A 22 -33.85 -12.05 -19.91
C VAL A 22 -32.78 -13.11 -20.10
N SER A 23 -33.12 -14.32 -20.56
CA SER A 23 -32.14 -15.40 -20.83
C SER A 23 -31.33 -15.21 -22.12
N PHE A 24 -31.89 -14.56 -23.15
CA PHE A 24 -31.20 -14.36 -24.45
C PHE A 24 -30.27 -13.13 -24.51
N ASN A 25 -30.34 -12.22 -23.54
CA ASN A 25 -29.36 -11.13 -23.39
C ASN A 25 -28.13 -11.54 -22.55
N VAL A 26 -28.06 -12.80 -22.08
CA VAL A 26 -26.92 -13.30 -21.28
C VAL A 26 -25.65 -13.48 -22.12
N GLU A 27 -25.74 -13.55 -23.46
CA GLU A 27 -24.56 -13.66 -24.32
C GLU A 27 -23.99 -12.32 -24.80
N ASN A 28 -24.64 -11.19 -24.54
CA ASN A 28 -24.10 -9.89 -24.96
C ASN A 28 -24.61 -8.75 -24.07
N GLN A 29 -23.66 -7.97 -23.52
CA GLN A 29 -23.79 -6.70 -22.76
C GLN A 29 -24.00 -6.88 -21.24
N VAL A 30 -23.19 -6.40 -20.30
CA VAL A 30 -21.98 -5.55 -20.24
C VAL A 30 -21.26 -5.92 -18.93
N HIS A 31 -19.96 -6.23 -18.97
CA HIS A 31 -19.11 -6.12 -17.78
C HIS A 31 -19.17 -4.66 -17.32
N ALA A 32 -19.74 -4.37 -16.14
CA ALA A 32 -19.44 -3.12 -15.47
C ALA A 32 -17.93 -3.12 -15.21
N ASN A 33 -17.18 -2.41 -16.05
CA ASN A 33 -15.75 -2.27 -15.91
C ASN A 33 -15.46 -1.79 -14.48
N ALA A 34 -14.59 -2.50 -13.76
CA ALA A 34 -13.96 -1.98 -12.55
C ALA A 34 -13.05 -0.81 -12.96
N THR A 35 -13.65 0.35 -13.22
CA THR A 35 -12.92 1.53 -13.69
C THR A 35 -12.17 2.12 -12.50
N THR A 36 -10.85 2.13 -12.60
CA THR A 36 -9.98 2.85 -11.66
C THR A 36 -10.39 4.33 -11.62
N VAL A 37 -10.59 4.86 -10.42
CA VAL A 37 -10.86 6.27 -10.17
C VAL A 37 -9.59 6.92 -9.63
N GLU A 38 -9.18 8.03 -10.24
CA GLU A 38 -7.97 8.77 -9.87
C GLU A 38 -8.32 10.10 -9.19
N PHE A 39 -7.62 10.42 -8.11
CA PHE A 39 -7.79 11.64 -7.33
C PHE A 39 -6.49 12.44 -7.35
N ASN A 40 -6.55 13.59 -8.01
CA ASN A 40 -5.48 14.57 -8.02
C ASN A 40 -5.63 15.57 -6.86
N TYR A 41 -4.55 16.25 -6.53
CA TYR A 41 -4.55 17.32 -5.54
C TYR A 41 -5.46 18.50 -5.95
N THR A 42 -6.36 18.90 -5.05
CA THR A 42 -7.28 20.04 -5.25
C THR A 42 -7.12 21.14 -4.19
N GLY A 43 -6.34 20.90 -3.12
CA GLY A 43 -6.29 21.79 -1.95
C GLY A 43 -7.52 21.69 -1.04
N SER A 44 -8.39 20.71 -1.24
CA SER A 44 -9.60 20.47 -0.46
C SER A 44 -9.92 18.97 -0.37
N VAL A 45 -10.81 18.61 0.57
CA VAL A 45 -11.31 17.23 0.68
C VAL A 45 -12.16 16.88 -0.55
N GLN A 46 -12.00 15.65 -1.04
CA GLN A 46 -12.83 15.04 -2.07
C GLN A 46 -13.61 13.87 -1.46
N THR A 47 -14.69 13.44 -2.11
CA THR A 47 -15.52 12.33 -1.61
C THR A 47 -15.73 11.29 -2.70
N TRP A 48 -15.78 10.03 -2.30
CA TRP A 48 -16.11 8.93 -3.18
C TRP A 48 -17.09 7.98 -2.49
N GLN A 49 -18.17 7.62 -3.19
CA GLN A 49 -19.13 6.66 -2.69
C GLN A 49 -18.74 5.25 -3.14
N VAL A 50 -18.65 4.33 -2.18
CA VAL A 50 -18.43 2.91 -2.45
C VAL A 50 -19.64 2.38 -3.21
N PRO A 51 -19.47 1.77 -4.40
CA PRO A 51 -20.59 1.16 -5.12
C PRO A 51 -21.25 0.05 -4.29
N ASN A 52 -22.56 -0.17 -4.53
CA ASN A 52 -23.39 -1.10 -3.73
C ASN A 52 -22.97 -2.59 -3.80
N ASN A 53 -21.96 -2.94 -4.59
CA ASN A 53 -21.46 -4.31 -4.82
C ASN A 53 -19.95 -4.46 -4.62
N VAL A 54 -19.32 -3.52 -3.92
CA VAL A 54 -17.87 -3.47 -3.71
C VAL A 54 -17.60 -3.65 -2.21
N ASP A 55 -17.01 -4.79 -1.86
CA ASP A 55 -16.63 -5.13 -0.49
C ASP A 55 -15.13 -4.86 -0.22
N TYR A 56 -14.33 -4.70 -1.28
CA TYR A 56 -12.93 -4.35 -1.21
C TYR A 56 -12.57 -3.28 -2.24
N ILE A 57 -11.63 -2.41 -1.90
CA ILE A 57 -10.99 -1.50 -2.85
C ILE A 57 -9.49 -1.72 -2.84
N LEU A 58 -8.88 -1.83 -4.01
CA LEU A 58 -7.43 -1.66 -4.13
C LEU A 58 -7.14 -0.16 -4.13
N VAL A 59 -6.34 0.27 -3.16
CA VAL A 59 -5.90 1.66 -3.05
C VAL A 59 -4.42 1.74 -3.35
N GLU A 60 -4.04 2.76 -4.12
CA GLU A 60 -2.66 3.18 -4.30
C GLU A 60 -2.58 4.67 -3.96
N ALA A 61 -1.77 5.03 -2.98
CA ALA A 61 -1.68 6.39 -2.46
C ALA A 61 -0.21 6.87 -2.47
N TRP A 62 0.00 8.11 -2.90
CA TRP A 62 1.29 8.77 -2.90
C TRP A 62 1.20 10.08 -2.11
N GLY A 63 2.09 10.27 -1.13
CA GLY A 63 2.17 11.52 -0.37
C GLY A 63 2.83 12.65 -1.16
N GLY A 64 2.65 13.90 -0.71
CA GLY A 64 3.26 15.07 -1.33
C GLY A 64 4.75 15.19 -1.02
N GLN A 65 5.53 15.69 -1.98
CA GLN A 65 6.93 16.03 -1.79
C GLN A 65 7.09 17.31 -0.93
N GLY A 66 8.16 17.39 -0.14
CA GLY A 66 8.60 18.61 0.51
C GLY A 66 9.15 19.67 -0.45
N GLY A 67 9.05 20.93 -0.07
CA GLY A 67 9.63 22.06 -0.79
C GLY A 67 11.15 22.06 -0.75
N GLN A 68 11.75 22.53 -1.84
CA GLN A 68 13.18 22.79 -1.91
C GLN A 68 13.55 23.98 -1.01
N GLY A 69 14.69 23.89 -0.32
CA GLY A 69 15.25 24.99 0.46
C GLY A 69 15.75 26.16 -0.41
N GLY A 70 16.26 27.20 0.24
CA GLY A 70 16.78 28.38 -0.45
C GLY A 70 18.30 28.48 -0.54
N SER A 71 18.81 29.08 -1.62
CA SER A 71 20.26 29.33 -1.81
C SER A 71 20.77 30.42 -0.87
N GLY A 72 21.80 30.10 -0.09
CA GLY A 72 22.56 31.07 0.71
C GLY A 72 23.70 31.73 -0.04
N TYR A 73 24.10 32.92 0.41
CA TYR A 73 25.26 33.63 -0.11
C TYR A 73 26.55 32.95 0.38
N GLY A 74 27.50 32.62 -0.51
CA GLY A 74 28.85 32.22 -0.08
C GLY A 74 29.54 31.08 -0.87
N SER A 75 29.75 31.26 -2.17
CA SER A 75 31.01 30.92 -2.86
C SER A 75 30.88 31.19 -4.36
N THR A 76 31.49 32.29 -4.81
CA THR A 76 31.90 32.52 -6.21
C THR A 76 30.99 31.96 -7.30
N GLY A 77 29.90 32.67 -7.63
CA GLY A 77 29.24 32.57 -8.94
C GLY A 77 28.58 31.24 -9.33
N ASN A 78 28.63 30.19 -8.50
CA ASN A 78 27.98 28.91 -8.76
C ASN A 78 26.85 28.67 -7.76
N ARG A 79 25.63 28.42 -8.27
CA ARG A 79 24.43 28.00 -7.51
C ARG A 79 24.62 26.59 -6.94
N ALA A 80 25.66 26.36 -6.14
CA ALA A 80 26.07 25.05 -5.69
C ALA A 80 25.16 24.54 -4.56
N ASN A 81 24.43 23.46 -4.85
CA ASN A 81 23.77 22.52 -3.94
C ASN A 81 22.66 23.10 -3.05
N ILE A 82 21.45 23.20 -3.60
CA ILE A 82 20.25 23.50 -2.83
C ILE A 82 19.67 22.20 -2.29
N GLY A 83 19.38 22.13 -0.99
CA GLY A 83 18.73 20.98 -0.38
C GLY A 83 17.33 20.76 -0.94
N GLU A 84 17.15 19.67 -1.66
CA GLU A 84 15.83 19.24 -2.14
C GLU A 84 14.93 18.82 -0.98
N GLY A 85 13.63 19.05 -1.13
CA GLY A 85 12.66 18.46 -0.22
C GLY A 85 12.51 16.97 -0.47
N GLY A 86 12.30 16.22 0.60
CA GLY A 86 12.10 14.77 0.54
C GLY A 86 10.85 14.42 -0.27
N SER A 87 10.96 13.38 -1.08
CA SER A 87 9.83 12.74 -1.77
C SER A 87 8.81 12.14 -0.79
N GLY A 88 7.53 12.16 -1.19
CA GLY A 88 6.44 11.49 -0.47
C GLY A 88 6.49 9.96 -0.60
N ALA A 89 5.88 9.26 0.34
CA ALA A 89 5.81 7.80 0.36
C ALA A 89 4.80 7.26 -0.64
N TYR A 90 4.91 5.98 -0.97
CA TYR A 90 3.86 5.19 -1.64
C TYR A 90 3.32 4.13 -0.68
N VAL A 91 2.00 3.97 -0.69
CA VAL A 91 1.29 2.93 0.07
C VAL A 91 0.23 2.30 -0.82
N LYS A 92 0.20 0.98 -0.84
CA LYS A 92 -0.81 0.19 -1.55
C LYS A 92 -1.38 -0.88 -0.64
N GLY A 93 -2.66 -1.17 -0.83
CA GLY A 93 -3.31 -2.32 -0.20
C GLY A 93 -4.77 -2.44 -0.62
N SER A 94 -5.30 -3.65 -0.49
CA SER A 94 -6.73 -3.91 -0.63
C SER A 94 -7.42 -3.73 0.72
N ILE A 95 -8.32 -2.75 0.81
CA ILE A 95 -8.98 -2.34 2.06
C ILE A 95 -10.44 -2.81 2.01
N PRO A 96 -10.96 -3.48 3.06
CA PRO A 96 -12.37 -3.80 3.15
C PRO A 96 -13.20 -2.53 3.28
N VAL A 97 -14.34 -2.49 2.60
CA VAL A 97 -15.27 -1.35 2.59
C VAL A 97 -16.71 -1.81 2.76
N VAL A 98 -17.55 -0.90 3.22
CA VAL A 98 -18.99 -1.12 3.32
C VAL A 98 -19.65 -0.59 2.04
N PRO A 99 -20.37 -1.43 1.26
CA PRO A 99 -21.12 -0.97 0.10
C PRO A 99 -22.04 0.21 0.42
N GLY A 100 -22.06 1.23 -0.46
CA GLY A 100 -22.85 2.44 -0.27
C GLY A 100 -22.27 3.48 0.69
N ALA A 101 -21.23 3.14 1.46
CA ALA A 101 -20.57 4.09 2.36
C ALA A 101 -19.84 5.21 1.60
N THR A 102 -19.67 6.35 2.25
CA THR A 102 -18.88 7.48 1.70
C THR A 102 -17.48 7.47 2.29
N LEU A 103 -16.47 7.50 1.43
CA LEU A 103 -15.07 7.68 1.78
C LEU A 103 -14.64 9.12 1.49
N TYR A 104 -13.81 9.67 2.37
CA TYR A 104 -13.28 11.02 2.27
C TYR A 104 -11.80 10.96 1.90
N ILE A 105 -11.44 11.61 0.80
CA ILE A 105 -10.13 11.54 0.16
C ILE A 105 -9.40 12.86 0.39
N TYR A 106 -8.23 12.80 1.03
CA TYR A 106 -7.36 13.94 1.28
C TYR A 106 -6.07 13.69 0.52
N VAL A 107 -5.86 14.40 -0.58
CA VAL A 107 -4.64 14.26 -1.39
C VAL A 107 -3.62 15.31 -0.95
N GLY A 108 -2.41 14.89 -0.59
CA GLY A 108 -1.39 15.76 -0.02
C GLY A 108 -0.88 16.82 -1.00
N GLY A 109 -0.78 18.07 -0.55
CA GLY A 109 -0.11 19.13 -1.29
C GLY A 109 1.40 18.99 -1.26
N ARG A 110 2.10 19.40 -2.32
CA ARG A 110 3.55 19.62 -2.28
C ARG A 110 3.86 20.78 -1.34
N GLY A 111 4.91 20.67 -0.53
CA GLY A 111 5.47 21.81 0.19
C GLY A 111 6.03 22.85 -0.77
N LEU A 112 5.82 24.14 -0.49
CA LEU A 112 6.28 25.20 -1.39
C LEU A 112 7.81 25.35 -1.35
N PRO A 113 8.47 25.44 -2.52
CA PRO A 113 9.91 25.71 -2.62
C PRO A 113 10.22 27.19 -2.35
N GLN A 114 11.51 27.53 -2.19
CA GLN A 114 11.98 28.93 -2.19
C GLN A 114 11.45 29.69 -3.42
N GLY A 115 10.85 30.86 -3.19
CA GLY A 115 10.21 31.69 -4.20
C GLY A 115 11.11 32.07 -5.39
N VAL A 116 10.69 31.67 -6.58
CA VAL A 116 11.12 32.34 -7.81
C VAL A 116 10.12 33.48 -8.05
N ASN A 117 10.50 34.71 -7.71
CA ASN A 117 9.80 35.97 -7.98
C ASN A 117 8.47 36.24 -7.23
N GLY A 118 8.52 36.62 -5.94
CA GLY A 118 7.32 37.16 -5.29
C GLY A 118 7.58 37.85 -3.95
N ASN A 119 7.10 39.08 -3.81
CA ASN A 119 6.92 39.77 -2.54
C ASN A 119 5.94 38.97 -1.66
N GLY A 120 6.32 38.63 -0.42
CA GLY A 120 5.36 38.35 0.66
C GLY A 120 4.96 36.89 0.96
N SER A 121 4.88 36.63 2.28
CA SER A 121 4.15 35.61 3.07
C SER A 121 4.01 34.12 2.67
N ASP A 122 4.14 33.67 1.43
CA ASP A 122 3.79 32.27 1.08
C ASP A 122 4.99 31.37 0.73
N LEU A 123 6.21 31.88 0.89
CA LEU A 123 7.43 31.27 0.36
C LEU A 123 7.96 30.03 1.12
N THR A 124 7.29 29.59 2.19
CA THR A 124 7.73 28.46 3.03
C THR A 124 6.58 27.58 3.51
N THR A 125 5.40 27.73 2.93
CA THR A 125 4.19 27.07 3.41
C THR A 125 4.28 25.55 3.20
N GLY A 126 3.92 24.81 4.23
CA GLY A 126 3.79 23.36 4.16
C GLY A 126 2.68 22.93 3.20
N GLY A 127 2.82 21.74 2.64
CA GLY A 127 1.83 21.13 1.78
C GLY A 127 0.52 20.87 2.50
N TRP A 128 -0.59 21.12 1.81
CA TRP A 128 -1.93 20.87 2.33
C TRP A 128 -2.12 19.41 2.77
N ASN A 129 -2.95 19.19 3.80
CA ASN A 129 -3.03 17.97 4.61
C ASN A 129 -1.78 17.74 5.48
N GLY A 130 -1.36 18.80 6.17
CA GLY A 130 -0.55 18.72 7.40
C GLY A 130 0.95 18.93 7.27
N GLY A 131 1.48 19.37 6.12
CA GLY A 131 2.90 19.70 6.00
C GLY A 131 3.29 20.84 6.92
N GLY A 132 4.45 20.74 7.59
CA GLY A 132 4.99 21.82 8.41
C GLY A 132 5.57 22.96 7.56
N ASN A 133 5.48 24.20 8.02
CA ASN A 133 6.09 25.32 7.34
C ASN A 133 7.62 25.28 7.49
N GLY A 134 8.36 25.63 6.45
CA GLY A 134 9.76 25.99 6.59
C GLY A 134 9.91 27.34 7.28
N ASN A 135 11.08 27.60 7.86
CA ASN A 135 11.33 28.87 8.52
C ASN A 135 11.54 30.00 7.50
N LYS A 136 10.98 31.17 7.80
CA LYS A 136 11.26 32.43 7.12
C LYS A 136 12.34 33.17 7.89
N ASN A 137 13.36 33.66 7.20
CA ASN A 137 14.26 34.67 7.77
C ASN A 137 14.16 35.95 6.94
N TYR A 138 13.61 37.00 7.55
CA TYR A 138 13.52 38.33 6.94
C TYR A 138 14.82 39.07 7.23
N TYR A 139 15.62 39.34 6.20
CA TYR A 139 16.78 40.20 6.33
C TYR A 139 16.42 41.60 5.82
N TYR A 140 16.40 42.60 6.71
CA TYR A 140 16.23 44.01 6.33
C TYR A 140 17.62 44.65 6.25
N TYR A 141 18.13 44.95 5.06
CA TYR A 141 19.33 45.78 4.90
C TYR A 141 18.97 47.15 4.35
N TYR A 142 19.45 48.19 5.05
CA TYR A 142 19.47 49.59 4.64
C TYR A 142 20.58 49.91 3.61
N TRP A 143 20.98 48.97 2.76
CA TRP A 143 22.05 49.23 1.80
C TRP A 143 21.75 48.66 0.41
N THR A 144 21.39 49.60 -0.46
CA THR A 144 21.56 49.61 -1.92
C THR A 144 21.29 48.30 -2.67
N SER A 145 20.06 48.19 -3.20
CA SER A 145 19.77 47.64 -4.54
C SER A 145 20.33 46.25 -4.90
N ILE A 146 20.35 45.29 -3.98
CA ILE A 146 20.47 43.86 -4.31
C ILE A 146 19.22 43.13 -3.78
N SER A 147 18.25 42.95 -4.66
CA SER A 147 16.86 42.60 -4.32
C SER A 147 16.52 41.09 -4.25
N ASN A 148 17.48 40.14 -4.16
CA ASN A 148 17.17 38.75 -4.56
C ASN A 148 17.66 37.60 -3.66
N TYR A 149 18.12 37.82 -2.43
CA TYR A 149 18.70 36.73 -1.61
C TYR A 149 17.89 36.45 -0.32
N HIS A 150 17.04 35.43 -0.35
CA HIS A 150 16.24 35.00 0.81
C HIS A 150 16.66 33.60 1.26
N ASN A 151 17.34 33.47 2.39
CA ASN A 151 17.61 32.17 2.98
C ASN A 151 16.37 31.63 3.70
N ILE A 152 15.65 30.72 3.05
CA ILE A 152 14.38 30.18 3.56
C ILE A 152 14.35 28.65 3.48
N GLY A 153 13.75 28.02 4.49
CA GLY A 153 13.51 26.58 4.46
C GLY A 153 12.28 26.25 3.60
N GLY A 154 12.32 25.13 2.89
CA GLY A 154 11.15 24.61 2.19
C GLY A 154 10.09 24.08 3.17
N GLY A 155 8.82 24.18 2.80
CA GLY A 155 7.74 23.54 3.57
C GLY A 155 7.77 22.01 3.46
N GLY A 156 7.35 21.27 4.48
CA GLY A 156 7.14 19.83 4.38
C GLY A 156 5.94 19.49 3.50
N GLY A 157 5.94 18.32 2.86
CA GLY A 157 4.84 17.82 2.04
C GLY A 157 3.68 17.30 2.89
N GLY A 158 2.46 17.38 2.34
CA GLY A 158 1.25 16.88 2.96
C GLY A 158 1.04 15.38 2.74
N ALA A 159 0.24 14.76 3.62
CA ALA A 159 -0.09 13.34 3.52
C ALA A 159 -1.20 13.11 2.52
N THR A 160 -1.24 11.92 1.91
CA THR A 160 -2.40 11.47 1.14
C THR A 160 -3.10 10.34 1.90
N ASP A 161 -4.38 10.49 2.22
CA ASP A 161 -5.10 9.53 3.04
C ASP A 161 -6.59 9.36 2.65
N ILE A 162 -7.15 8.22 3.06
CA ILE A 162 -8.59 7.94 3.01
C ILE A 162 -9.13 7.85 4.43
N ARG A 163 -10.28 8.46 4.67
CA ARG A 163 -10.97 8.51 5.96
C ARG A 163 -12.41 8.03 5.83
N THR A 164 -12.94 7.37 6.86
CA THR A 164 -14.35 6.99 6.93
C THR A 164 -15.22 8.08 7.57
N VAL A 165 -14.61 9.05 8.25
CA VAL A 165 -15.27 10.25 8.79
C VAL A 165 -14.68 11.51 8.16
N GLY A 166 -15.53 12.36 7.60
CA GLY A 166 -15.15 13.63 6.97
C GLY A 166 -14.88 14.74 7.98
N GLY A 167 -14.24 15.82 7.51
CA GLY A 167 -13.98 17.02 8.30
C GLY A 167 -12.91 17.90 7.68
N SER A 168 -12.49 18.94 8.40
CA SER A 168 -11.24 19.65 8.07
C SER A 168 -10.05 18.69 8.12
N TRP A 169 -9.00 18.98 7.37
CA TRP A 169 -7.83 18.11 7.27
C TRP A 169 -7.19 17.76 8.64
N ASP A 170 -7.31 18.66 9.62
CA ASP A 170 -6.80 18.56 11.00
C ASP A 170 -7.84 18.13 12.04
N ASN A 171 -9.06 17.77 11.63
CA ASN A 171 -10.08 17.30 12.55
C ASN A 171 -9.68 15.95 13.18
N ILE A 172 -9.61 15.89 14.51
CA ILE A 172 -9.11 14.71 15.23
C ILE A 172 -9.96 13.45 15.01
N THR A 173 -11.29 13.58 14.98
CA THR A 173 -12.20 12.46 14.73
C THR A 173 -11.98 11.90 13.33
N SER A 174 -11.85 12.79 12.34
CA SER A 174 -11.51 12.44 10.97
C SER A 174 -10.14 11.76 10.90
N LEU A 175 -9.10 12.33 11.50
CA LEU A 175 -7.73 11.77 11.53
C LEU A 175 -7.68 10.37 12.16
N ASN A 176 -8.48 10.10 13.19
CA ASN A 176 -8.56 8.78 13.82
C ASN A 176 -9.31 7.74 12.97
N SER A 177 -10.02 8.17 11.92
CA SER A 177 -10.76 7.31 11.00
C SER A 177 -9.98 6.95 9.72
N ARG A 178 -8.69 7.29 9.67
CA ARG A 178 -7.82 7.02 8.52
C ARG A 178 -7.61 5.52 8.34
N VAL A 179 -7.86 5.01 7.14
CA VAL A 179 -7.68 3.59 6.79
C VAL A 179 -6.37 3.34 6.03
N ILE A 180 -5.83 4.37 5.38
CA ILE A 180 -4.55 4.35 4.67
C ILE A 180 -3.98 5.77 4.65
N VAL A 181 -2.67 5.89 4.82
CA VAL A 181 -1.92 7.16 4.84
C VAL A 181 -0.58 6.96 4.15
N ALA A 182 -0.38 7.66 3.03
CA ALA A 182 0.94 7.86 2.43
C ALA A 182 1.54 9.17 2.96
N GLY A 183 2.63 9.06 3.73
CA GLY A 183 3.29 10.22 4.33
C GLY A 183 3.89 11.19 3.29
N GLY A 184 3.92 12.48 3.62
CA GLY A 184 4.60 13.52 2.87
C GLY A 184 6.05 13.73 3.34
N GLY A 185 6.96 14.06 2.41
CA GLY A 185 8.37 14.23 2.73
C GLY A 185 8.70 15.55 3.42
N GLY A 186 9.83 15.63 4.13
CA GLY A 186 10.28 16.85 4.81
C GLY A 186 10.79 17.91 3.83
N GLY A 187 10.72 19.18 4.22
CA GLY A 187 11.27 20.30 3.44
C GLY A 187 12.79 20.36 3.51
N GLY A 188 13.41 20.82 2.42
CA GLY A 188 14.85 21.06 2.36
C GLY A 188 15.26 22.40 2.99
N ALA A 189 16.56 22.59 3.18
CA ALA A 189 17.20 23.83 3.59
C ALA A 189 18.54 23.98 2.86
N ALA A 190 19.21 25.14 2.98
CA ALA A 190 20.50 25.48 2.35
C ALA A 190 21.12 24.37 1.49
N THR A 191 22.01 23.54 2.05
CA THR A 191 22.59 22.34 1.40
C THR A 191 21.98 21.02 1.92
N ALA A 192 21.04 21.09 2.85
CA ALA A 192 20.50 19.94 3.57
C ALA A 192 19.17 19.47 2.98
N VAL A 193 19.14 18.23 2.48
CA VAL A 193 17.94 17.59 1.95
C VAL A 193 16.92 17.28 3.06
N GLY A 194 15.63 17.37 2.72
CA GLY A 194 14.54 16.90 3.58
C GLY A 194 14.45 15.37 3.58
N GLY A 195 13.99 14.80 4.70
CA GLY A 195 13.81 13.37 4.86
C GLY A 195 12.64 12.85 4.03
N HIS A 196 12.85 11.73 3.33
CA HIS A 196 11.78 11.05 2.61
C HIS A 196 10.71 10.49 3.57
N ALA A 197 9.45 10.50 3.16
CA ALA A 197 8.41 9.79 3.90
C ALA A 197 8.46 8.29 3.62
N GLY A 198 8.01 7.48 4.58
CA GLY A 198 7.99 6.01 4.50
C GLY A 198 7.22 5.41 5.67
N LEU A 199 7.26 4.09 5.85
CA LEU A 199 6.66 3.42 7.03
C LEU A 199 7.11 4.09 8.34
N ILE A 200 8.42 4.33 8.44
CA ILE A 200 9.03 5.31 9.32
C ILE A 200 9.60 6.38 8.39
N GLY A 201 9.26 7.64 8.64
CA GLY A 201 9.84 8.77 7.92
C GLY A 201 11.34 8.82 8.14
N GLN A 202 12.08 9.20 7.11
CA GLN A 202 13.52 9.43 7.23
C GLN A 202 13.79 10.77 7.90
N ASN A 203 14.95 10.87 8.53
CA ASN A 203 15.43 12.13 9.08
C ASN A 203 15.85 13.07 7.96
N GLY A 204 15.64 14.37 8.14
CA GLY A 204 16.28 15.39 7.31
C GLY A 204 17.79 15.40 7.54
N ALA A 205 18.53 15.88 6.54
CA ALA A 205 19.98 16.03 6.66
C ALA A 205 20.32 17.15 7.65
N ASN A 206 21.45 16.97 8.34
CA ASN A 206 22.04 18.02 9.17
C ASN A 206 22.68 19.08 8.27
N GLY A 207 22.50 20.35 8.63
CA GLY A 207 23.38 21.42 8.16
C GLY A 207 24.72 21.41 8.91
N THR A 208 25.68 22.24 8.48
CA THR A 208 27.02 22.33 9.08
C THR A 208 27.00 22.50 10.60
N ASP A 209 26.00 23.22 11.12
CA ASP A 209 25.80 23.44 12.55
C ASP A 209 24.35 23.19 13.01
N GLY A 210 23.48 22.71 12.12
CA GLY A 210 22.09 22.41 12.44
C GLY A 210 21.82 20.93 12.65
N ILE A 211 20.65 20.62 13.20
CA ILE A 211 20.17 19.25 13.42
C ILE A 211 18.98 19.02 12.49
N GLY A 212 19.07 17.99 11.66
CA GLY A 212 17.97 17.56 10.80
C GLY A 212 16.75 17.13 11.62
N GLY A 213 15.57 17.43 11.08
CA GLY A 213 14.30 16.96 11.62
C GLY A 213 14.25 15.44 11.68
N LYS A 214 13.77 14.85 12.78
CA LYS A 214 13.52 13.41 12.84
C LYS A 214 12.25 13.04 12.07
N GLY A 215 12.24 11.90 11.42
CA GLY A 215 11.04 11.41 10.76
C GLY A 215 10.01 10.84 11.75
N GLY A 216 8.74 10.87 11.37
CA GLY A 216 7.65 10.29 12.15
C GLY A 216 7.66 8.76 12.12
N SER A 217 7.11 8.12 13.14
CA SER A 217 6.90 6.68 13.20
C SER A 217 5.40 6.34 13.22
N GLN A 218 5.04 5.07 13.36
CA GLN A 218 3.65 4.67 13.52
C GLN A 218 3.09 4.94 14.93
N THR A 219 3.95 5.28 15.91
CA THR A 219 3.55 5.46 17.30
C THR A 219 3.73 6.90 17.79
N GLU A 220 4.61 7.66 17.17
CA GLU A 220 4.92 9.03 17.58
C GLU A 220 5.42 9.88 16.42
N GLY A 221 5.31 11.20 16.55
CA GLY A 221 5.95 12.11 15.60
C GLY A 221 7.44 12.24 15.86
N GLY A 222 8.18 12.56 14.81
CA GLY A 222 9.63 12.68 14.91
C GLY A 222 9.98 13.88 15.78
N ALA A 223 10.82 13.70 16.80
CA ALA A 223 11.28 14.75 17.69
C ALA A 223 12.79 15.01 17.54
N SER A 224 13.19 16.25 17.24
CA SER A 224 14.61 16.62 17.18
C SER A 224 15.15 17.09 18.52
N LEU A 225 16.42 16.78 18.79
CA LEU A 225 17.10 17.10 20.04
C LEU A 225 17.36 18.60 20.18
N SER A 226 17.48 19.04 21.44
CA SER A 226 17.89 20.40 21.79
C SER A 226 19.39 20.57 21.59
N ARG A 227 19.83 21.58 20.85
CA ARG A 227 21.24 22.03 20.89
C ARG A 227 21.33 23.22 21.84
N SER A 228 22.18 23.14 22.87
CA SER A 228 22.62 24.31 23.63
C SER A 228 23.89 24.83 22.97
N ILE A 229 23.91 26.10 22.57
CA ILE A 229 25.12 26.73 22.03
C ILE A 229 25.65 27.66 23.12
N ASN A 230 26.66 27.21 23.85
CA ASN A 230 27.41 28.07 24.76
C ASN A 230 28.33 28.98 23.95
N TYR A 231 28.02 30.27 23.86
CA TYR A 231 29.01 31.29 23.50
C TYR A 231 29.75 31.72 24.77
N PRO A 232 31.07 32.00 24.70
CA PRO A 232 31.86 32.36 25.88
C PRO A 232 31.34 33.61 26.62
N ASP A 233 30.57 34.49 25.96
CA ASP A 233 30.09 35.74 26.57
C ASP A 233 28.57 35.95 26.51
N ASN A 234 27.75 34.99 26.07
CA ASN A 234 26.28 35.12 26.10
C ASN A 234 25.57 33.76 26.04
N VAL A 235 24.69 33.52 27.02
CA VAL A 235 23.77 32.37 27.04
C VAL A 235 22.66 32.63 26.02
N TYR A 236 22.81 32.11 24.80
CA TYR A 236 21.69 31.99 23.87
C TYR A 236 20.98 30.65 24.14
N GLY A 237 19.67 30.67 24.35
CA GLY A 237 18.86 29.57 24.90
C GLY A 237 18.91 28.23 24.16
N THR A 238 18.22 27.23 24.71
CA THR A 238 18.10 25.87 24.11
C THR A 238 17.23 25.89 22.86
N TRP A 239 17.74 25.37 21.75
CA TRP A 239 17.05 25.37 20.45
C TRP A 239 16.35 24.04 20.20
N GLN A 240 15.03 24.02 20.04
CA GLN A 240 14.23 22.79 19.81
C GLN A 240 13.25 23.00 18.66
N SER A 241 13.06 22.00 17.79
CA SER A 241 11.84 21.91 16.98
C SER A 241 10.85 21.01 17.71
N LEU A 242 9.56 21.36 17.61
CA LEU A 242 8.50 20.54 18.18
C LEU A 242 8.45 19.19 17.46
N ALA A 243 8.01 18.15 18.16
CA ALA A 243 7.69 16.88 17.52
C ALA A 243 6.58 17.08 16.48
N GLY A 244 6.60 16.26 15.43
CA GLY A 244 5.41 16.09 14.61
C GLY A 244 4.24 15.56 15.45
N LEU A 245 3.01 15.82 15.00
CA LEU A 245 1.79 15.34 15.64
C LEU A 245 1.07 14.36 14.72
N LEU A 246 0.00 13.75 15.22
CA LEU A 246 -0.91 12.94 14.41
C LEU A 246 -1.39 13.77 13.20
N GLY A 247 -1.13 13.30 11.99
CA GLY A 247 -1.54 13.99 10.76
C GLY A 247 -0.72 15.22 10.38
N LYS A 248 0.25 15.66 11.19
CA LYS A 248 0.88 16.98 11.01
C LYS A 248 2.37 16.99 11.26
N GLY A 249 3.15 17.49 10.30
CA GLY A 249 4.57 17.79 10.48
C GLY A 249 4.78 19.11 11.24
N SER A 250 5.87 19.22 12.00
CA SER A 250 6.17 20.46 12.73
C SER A 250 6.89 21.49 11.86
N ASN A 251 6.81 22.75 12.24
CA ASN A 251 7.49 23.83 11.51
C ASN A 251 9.01 23.75 11.71
N GLY A 252 9.77 24.16 10.68
CA GLY A 252 11.21 24.39 10.80
C GLY A 252 11.49 25.54 11.76
N ASN A 253 12.45 25.37 12.66
CA ASN A 253 12.85 26.41 13.60
C ASN A 253 14.13 27.10 13.12
N GLY A 254 13.99 28.36 12.71
CA GLY A 254 15.10 29.27 12.48
C GLY A 254 14.92 30.53 13.31
N ILE A 255 16.03 31.09 13.78
CA ILE A 255 16.05 32.23 14.70
C ILE A 255 15.39 33.48 14.07
N GLU A 256 14.33 34.03 14.69
CA GLU A 256 14.04 35.47 14.67
C GLU A 256 14.68 36.07 15.93
N GLY A 257 15.85 36.70 15.80
CA GLY A 257 16.47 37.40 16.92
C GLY A 257 15.82 38.78 17.09
N PRO A 258 15.69 39.32 18.32
CA PRO A 258 15.43 40.73 18.48
C PRO A 258 16.55 41.50 17.77
N ILE A 259 16.18 42.52 16.99
CA ILE A 259 17.12 43.51 16.48
C ILE A 259 17.62 44.29 17.71
N GLY A 260 18.60 43.74 18.41
CA GLY A 260 19.38 44.42 19.43
C GLY A 260 20.28 45.44 18.72
N ASN A 261 19.72 46.61 18.49
CA ASN A 261 20.42 47.84 18.13
C ASN A 261 21.37 48.31 19.25
N ASN A 262 22.35 47.49 19.62
CA ASN A 262 23.46 47.98 20.46
C ASN A 262 24.75 47.18 20.28
N ARG A 263 25.30 47.19 19.06
CA ARG A 263 26.72 46.93 18.84
C ARG A 263 27.37 48.17 18.23
N THR A 264 27.58 49.18 19.07
CA THR A 264 28.45 50.33 18.80
C THR A 264 29.91 49.90 18.84
N SER A 265 30.39 49.22 17.81
CA SER A 265 31.82 49.11 17.51
C SER A 265 32.05 48.44 16.15
N GLY A 266 31.96 49.27 15.09
CA GLY A 266 32.96 49.45 14.02
C GLY A 266 33.45 48.28 13.15
N THR A 267 33.33 47.02 13.54
CA THR A 267 33.76 45.86 12.75
C THR A 267 32.88 44.66 13.11
N SER A 268 31.74 44.51 12.44
CA SER A 268 30.89 43.32 12.61
C SER A 268 30.55 42.75 11.25
N TRP A 269 31.27 41.69 10.88
CA TRP A 269 30.84 40.73 9.88
C TRP A 269 29.50 40.13 10.35
N GLN A 270 28.40 40.63 9.80
CA GLN A 270 27.05 40.14 10.06
C GLN A 270 26.83 38.87 9.25
N TYR A 271 26.82 37.73 9.94
CA TYR A 271 26.74 36.40 9.33
C TYR A 271 25.39 36.16 8.61
N PRO A 272 25.39 35.82 7.31
CA PRO A 272 24.20 35.48 6.54
C PRO A 272 23.72 34.02 6.74
N SER A 273 22.48 33.76 6.32
CA SER A 273 21.95 32.44 5.95
C SER A 273 21.50 31.45 7.04
N ARG A 274 20.26 31.61 7.51
CA ARG A 274 19.61 30.71 8.49
C ARG A 274 18.34 30.10 7.87
N SER A 275 18.36 28.83 7.43
CA SER A 275 17.18 28.14 6.85
C SER A 275 16.87 26.80 7.56
N ALA A 276 15.60 26.50 7.84
CA ALA A 276 15.19 25.22 8.41
C ALA A 276 13.93 24.69 7.71
N GLY A 277 14.02 23.47 7.19
CA GLY A 277 12.92 22.82 6.48
C GLY A 277 11.80 22.37 7.42
N GLY A 278 10.56 22.44 6.96
CA GLY A 278 9.40 21.93 7.70
C GLY A 278 9.30 20.41 7.68
N GLY A 279 8.76 19.81 8.75
CA GLY A 279 8.50 18.38 8.81
C GLY A 279 7.37 17.95 7.86
N GLY A 280 7.49 16.76 7.27
CA GLY A 280 6.46 16.17 6.43
C GLY A 280 5.29 15.61 7.25
N ALA A 281 4.07 15.65 6.69
CA ALA A 281 2.88 15.08 7.31
C ALA A 281 2.83 13.56 7.19
N GLY A 282 2.06 12.87 8.01
CA GLY A 282 1.94 11.41 7.94
C GLY A 282 0.87 10.88 8.88
N TYR A 283 0.91 9.57 9.19
CA TYR A 283 0.14 9.04 10.31
C TYR A 283 0.53 9.82 11.57
N TYR A 284 1.83 9.89 11.82
CA TYR A 284 2.48 10.95 12.58
C TYR A 284 3.46 11.72 11.69
N GLY A 285 3.52 13.04 11.87
CA GLY A 285 4.44 13.88 11.11
C GLY A 285 5.90 13.78 11.58
N GLY A 286 6.82 14.21 10.71
CA GLY A 286 8.21 14.48 11.08
C GLY A 286 8.35 15.82 11.79
N SER A 287 9.49 16.03 12.46
CA SER A 287 9.87 17.35 12.97
C SER A 287 10.49 18.22 11.88
N GLY A 288 10.37 19.53 12.03
CA GLY A 288 11.18 20.49 11.29
C GLY A 288 12.66 20.41 11.67
N GLY A 289 13.53 20.88 10.77
CA GLY A 289 14.94 21.06 11.05
C GLY A 289 15.17 22.14 12.12
N VAL A 290 16.32 22.06 12.79
CA VAL A 290 16.78 23.06 13.76
C VAL A 290 18.06 23.67 13.23
N ASN A 291 18.09 24.99 13.11
CA ASN A 291 19.34 25.69 12.82
C ASN A 291 20.22 25.75 14.07
N GLY A 292 21.52 25.50 13.94
CA GLY A 292 22.50 25.91 14.93
C GLY A 292 23.57 26.76 14.27
N GLY A 293 24.05 27.79 14.96
CA GLY A 293 25.29 28.47 14.60
C GLY A 293 25.21 29.61 13.57
N ASN A 294 26.38 30.25 13.42
CA ASN A 294 26.61 31.52 12.73
C ASN A 294 27.27 31.33 11.34
N SER A 295 27.19 30.14 10.74
CA SER A 295 27.86 29.84 9.48
C SER A 295 26.91 29.97 8.28
N ASP A 296 27.43 30.42 7.14
CA ASP A 296 26.69 30.80 5.93
C ASP A 296 25.98 29.62 5.20
N SER A 297 25.92 28.45 5.83
CA SER A 297 25.38 27.19 5.29
C SER A 297 24.74 26.29 6.36
N SER A 298 24.31 26.85 7.49
CA SER A 298 23.90 26.04 8.66
C SER A 298 22.49 25.44 8.58
N GLY A 299 21.82 25.54 7.44
CA GLY A 299 20.42 25.12 7.32
C GLY A 299 20.21 23.60 7.34
N SER A 300 19.17 23.13 8.03
CA SER A 300 18.87 21.69 8.19
C SER A 300 17.51 21.31 7.62
N GLY A 301 17.43 20.13 7.01
CA GLY A 301 16.19 19.60 6.43
C GLY A 301 15.21 19.13 7.49
N GLY A 302 13.91 19.17 7.19
CA GLY A 302 12.86 18.54 8.01
C GLY A 302 12.79 17.04 7.81
N GLY A 303 12.29 16.30 8.80
CA GLY A 303 12.05 14.86 8.70
C GLY A 303 10.76 14.54 7.93
N GLY A 304 10.71 13.39 7.26
CA GLY A 304 9.52 12.90 6.57
C GLY A 304 8.45 12.39 7.54
N GLY A 305 7.19 12.39 7.12
CA GLY A 305 6.12 11.76 7.91
C GLY A 305 6.05 10.24 7.71
N SER A 306 5.37 9.57 8.65
CA SER A 306 5.14 8.12 8.57
C SER A 306 3.94 7.77 7.70
N SER A 307 3.99 6.59 7.12
CA SER A 307 2.88 5.95 6.44
C SER A 307 2.15 4.98 7.36
N TYR A 308 0.88 4.72 7.05
CA TYR A 308 0.02 3.81 7.79
C TYR A 308 -0.95 3.12 6.86
N ILE A 309 -1.34 1.90 7.21
CA ILE A 309 -2.46 1.20 6.60
C ILE A 309 -3.12 0.35 7.69
N HIS A 310 -4.44 0.29 7.68
CA HIS A 310 -5.22 -0.44 8.67
C HIS A 310 -4.88 -1.95 8.65
N SER A 311 -4.96 -2.62 9.81
CA SER A 311 -4.57 -4.02 9.97
C SER A 311 -5.39 -4.99 9.11
N ASP A 312 -6.62 -4.59 8.74
CA ASP A 312 -7.53 -5.40 7.94
C ASP A 312 -7.23 -5.34 6.44
N ALA A 313 -6.25 -4.51 6.02
CA ALA A 313 -5.83 -4.45 4.64
C ALA A 313 -4.96 -5.66 4.26
N ILE A 314 -5.13 -6.16 3.05
CA ILE A 314 -4.36 -7.28 2.48
C ILE A 314 -3.55 -6.82 1.26
N ASN A 315 -2.55 -7.61 0.87
CA ASN A 315 -1.65 -7.30 -0.25
C ASN A 315 -0.97 -5.92 -0.12
N VAL A 316 -0.46 -5.68 1.09
CA VAL A 316 0.09 -4.39 1.48
C VAL A 316 1.51 -4.19 0.94
N GLU A 317 1.76 -3.02 0.38
CA GLU A 317 3.07 -2.57 -0.06
C GLU A 317 3.33 -1.15 0.43
N LEU A 318 4.52 -0.89 0.96
CA LEU A 318 4.97 0.45 1.35
C LEU A 318 6.36 0.71 0.76
N GLN A 319 6.52 1.87 0.13
CA GLN A 319 7.80 2.32 -0.38
C GLN A 319 8.11 3.72 0.12
N THR A 320 9.37 3.92 0.50
CA THR A 320 9.88 5.19 1.02
C THR A 320 10.28 6.09 -0.16
N GLY A 321 9.87 7.37 -0.12
CA GLY A 321 10.43 8.40 -0.98
C GLY A 321 10.21 8.23 -2.49
N VAL A 322 9.00 7.89 -2.92
CA VAL A 322 8.68 7.61 -4.34
C VAL A 322 8.18 8.84 -5.09
N ARG A 323 7.35 9.68 -4.46
CA ARG A 323 6.59 10.73 -5.17
C ARG A 323 7.27 12.09 -5.12
N THR A 324 7.49 12.66 -6.30
CA THR A 324 7.77 14.10 -6.49
C THR A 324 6.49 14.85 -6.88
N GLY A 325 6.41 16.13 -6.53
CA GLY A 325 5.23 16.96 -6.74
C GLY A 325 4.11 16.72 -5.72
N HIS A 326 2.86 17.00 -6.13
CA HIS A 326 1.68 16.76 -5.31
C HIS A 326 1.44 15.26 -5.12
N GLY A 327 0.77 14.93 -4.02
CA GLY A 327 0.22 13.61 -3.79
C GLY A 327 -0.79 13.22 -4.86
N PHE A 328 -1.15 11.95 -4.83
CA PHE A 328 -2.05 11.33 -5.81
C PHE A 328 -2.66 10.08 -5.20
N LEU A 329 -3.86 9.70 -5.63
CA LEU A 329 -4.52 8.50 -5.13
C LEU A 329 -5.32 7.80 -6.23
N LYS A 330 -5.25 6.47 -6.28
CA LYS A 330 -6.10 5.62 -7.12
C LYS A 330 -6.95 4.70 -6.27
N ILE A 331 -8.19 4.53 -6.68
CA ILE A 331 -9.12 3.52 -6.16
C ILE A 331 -9.51 2.63 -7.32
N THR A 332 -9.19 1.34 -7.24
CA THR A 332 -9.75 0.33 -8.14
C THR A 332 -10.74 -0.51 -7.32
N PRO A 333 -12.05 -0.37 -7.57
CA PRO A 333 -13.05 -1.20 -6.90
C PRO A 333 -12.83 -2.67 -7.23
N ILE A 334 -12.87 -3.52 -6.20
CA ILE A 334 -12.86 -4.98 -6.35
C ILE A 334 -14.28 -5.44 -6.06
N PRO A 335 -15.06 -5.83 -7.09
CA PRO A 335 -16.38 -6.41 -6.88
C PRO A 335 -16.26 -7.62 -5.94
N ALA A 336 -17.22 -7.77 -5.03
CA ALA A 336 -17.29 -8.94 -4.17
C ALA A 336 -17.23 -10.22 -5.01
N THR A 337 -16.26 -11.10 -4.76
CA THR A 337 -16.21 -12.42 -5.39
C THR A 337 -17.40 -13.24 -4.87
N GLY A 338 -18.49 -13.25 -5.63
CA GLY A 338 -19.73 -13.93 -5.26
C GLY A 338 -20.95 -13.13 -5.68
N LEU A 339 -21.25 -13.24 -6.99
CA LEU A 339 -22.38 -12.63 -7.71
C LEU A 339 -22.25 -11.13 -8.00
N THR A 340 -22.23 -10.81 -9.29
CA THR A 340 -22.38 -9.46 -9.85
C THR A 340 -23.70 -8.84 -9.44
N TRP A 341 -23.81 -7.50 -9.51
CA TRP A 341 -25.05 -6.78 -9.21
C TRP A 341 -26.22 -7.26 -10.08
N VAL A 342 -25.94 -7.59 -11.34
CA VAL A 342 -26.91 -8.17 -12.26
C VAL A 342 -27.40 -9.53 -11.78
N GLU A 343 -26.51 -10.40 -11.31
CA GLU A 343 -26.88 -11.72 -10.79
C GLU A 343 -27.64 -11.64 -9.45
N ARG A 344 -27.34 -10.67 -8.58
CA ARG A 344 -28.09 -10.42 -7.33
C ARG A 344 -29.47 -9.82 -7.59
N GLU A 345 -29.57 -8.88 -8.51
CA GLU A 345 -30.84 -8.28 -8.92
C GLU A 345 -31.72 -9.31 -9.61
N GLN A 346 -31.16 -10.15 -10.48
CA GLN A 346 -31.85 -11.29 -11.09
C GLN A 346 -32.28 -12.34 -10.06
N LEU A 347 -31.46 -12.63 -9.04
CA LEU A 347 -31.84 -13.52 -7.94
C LEU A 347 -32.99 -12.96 -7.09
N ASN A 348 -32.98 -11.64 -6.81
CA ASN A 348 -34.05 -10.98 -6.08
C ASN A 348 -35.34 -10.91 -6.89
N GLN A 349 -35.26 -10.63 -8.20
CA GLN A 349 -36.41 -10.67 -9.11
C GLN A 349 -36.99 -12.09 -9.25
N ALA A 350 -36.13 -13.12 -9.30
CA ALA A 350 -36.56 -14.52 -9.32
C ALA A 350 -37.25 -14.95 -8.01
N LYS A 351 -36.74 -14.48 -6.85
CA LYS A 351 -37.38 -14.70 -5.55
C LYS A 351 -38.74 -14.01 -5.46
N GLN A 352 -38.82 -12.75 -5.88
CA GLN A 352 -40.07 -12.00 -5.90
C GLN A 352 -41.12 -12.65 -6.81
N ALA A 353 -40.74 -13.07 -8.02
CA ALA A 353 -41.62 -13.80 -8.93
C ALA A 353 -42.07 -15.15 -8.37
N SER A 354 -41.21 -15.85 -7.60
CA SER A 354 -41.57 -17.09 -6.91
C SER A 354 -42.61 -16.86 -5.82
N ASP A 355 -42.46 -15.80 -5.04
CA ASP A 355 -43.40 -15.50 -3.95
C ASP A 355 -44.76 -14.99 -4.48
N GLU A 356 -44.76 -14.19 -5.55
CA GLU A 356 -45.98 -13.79 -6.26
C GLU A 356 -46.70 -15.01 -6.87
N ALA A 357 -45.97 -15.97 -7.43
CA ALA A 357 -46.54 -17.23 -7.94
C ALA A 357 -47.14 -18.10 -6.83
N LYS A 358 -46.47 -18.22 -5.68
CA LYS A 358 -47.01 -18.93 -4.50
C LYS A 358 -48.31 -18.28 -4.01
N GLU A 359 -48.36 -16.95 -4.00
CA GLU A 359 -49.54 -16.22 -3.56
C GLU A 359 -50.73 -16.40 -4.52
N GLN A 360 -50.48 -16.39 -5.83
CA GLN A 360 -51.52 -16.69 -6.83
C GLN A 360 -52.04 -18.14 -6.73
N VAL A 361 -51.15 -19.12 -6.49
CA VAL A 361 -51.55 -20.52 -6.27
C VAL A 361 -52.42 -20.64 -5.02
N ASN A 362 -52.07 -19.98 -3.92
CA ASN A 362 -52.87 -19.98 -2.70
C ASN A 362 -54.27 -19.38 -2.91
N ARG A 363 -54.39 -18.33 -3.74
CA ARG A 363 -55.70 -17.77 -4.12
C ARG A 363 -56.53 -18.76 -4.92
N ILE A 364 -55.94 -19.43 -5.91
CA ILE A 364 -56.63 -20.47 -6.71
C ILE A 364 -57.07 -21.65 -5.85
N ILE A 365 -56.25 -22.08 -4.89
CA ILE A 365 -56.61 -23.14 -3.93
C ILE A 365 -57.79 -22.69 -3.06
N ASN A 366 -57.76 -21.48 -2.53
CA ASN A 366 -58.85 -20.93 -1.71
C ASN A 366 -60.15 -20.78 -2.51
N ASP A 367 -60.07 -20.31 -3.75
CA ASP A 367 -61.21 -20.19 -4.67
C ASP A 367 -61.77 -21.56 -5.06
N ALA A 368 -60.91 -22.60 -5.18
CA ALA A 368 -61.32 -23.97 -5.44
C ALA A 368 -61.95 -24.65 -4.20
N LEU A 369 -61.51 -24.30 -2.99
CA LEU A 369 -62.10 -24.73 -1.72
C LEU A 369 -63.45 -24.04 -1.46
N ALA A 370 -63.64 -22.80 -1.90
CA ALA A 370 -64.91 -22.07 -1.84
C ALA A 370 -66.02 -22.67 -2.74
N VAL A 371 -65.71 -23.71 -3.52
CA VAL A 371 -66.68 -24.50 -4.29
C VAL A 371 -67.19 -25.72 -3.51
N ARG A 372 -66.78 -25.88 -2.25
CA ARG A 372 -67.26 -26.96 -1.37
C ARG A 372 -68.08 -26.41 -0.21
N ASP A 373 -69.16 -27.09 0.13
CA ASP A 373 -69.94 -26.77 1.32
C ASP A 373 -69.23 -27.21 2.61
N GLU A 374 -69.84 -26.91 3.76
CA GLU A 374 -69.37 -27.25 5.11
C GLU A 374 -69.14 -28.76 5.35
N ASN A 375 -69.65 -29.62 4.46
CA ASN A 375 -69.50 -31.07 4.50
C ASN A 375 -68.51 -31.61 3.45
N GLY A 376 -67.84 -30.72 2.69
CA GLY A 376 -66.83 -31.06 1.70
C GLY A 376 -67.38 -31.51 0.34
N GLN A 377 -68.67 -31.35 0.06
CA GLN A 377 -69.29 -31.70 -1.23
C GLN A 377 -69.27 -30.52 -2.21
N ILE A 378 -69.20 -30.81 -3.51
CA ILE A 378 -69.11 -29.80 -4.59
C ILE A 378 -70.46 -29.05 -4.71
N ILE A 379 -70.43 -27.72 -4.65
CA ILE A 379 -71.60 -26.86 -4.88
C ILE A 379 -71.98 -26.93 -6.36
N ILE A 380 -73.24 -27.32 -6.65
CA ILE A 380 -73.81 -27.44 -7.99
C ILE A 380 -74.83 -26.30 -8.19
N GLU A 381 -74.56 -25.40 -9.14
CA GLU A 381 -75.54 -24.42 -9.65
C GLU A 381 -76.00 -24.84 -11.05
N ASP A 382 -77.32 -24.77 -11.32
CA ASP A 382 -77.94 -25.06 -12.62
C ASP A 382 -77.54 -26.40 -13.29
N GLY A 383 -77.41 -27.46 -12.48
CA GLY A 383 -77.25 -28.83 -12.98
C GLY A 383 -75.91 -29.14 -13.66
N LYS A 384 -74.88 -28.28 -13.49
CA LYS A 384 -73.52 -28.55 -13.98
C LYS A 384 -72.51 -28.53 -12.84
N PRO A 385 -71.71 -29.59 -12.64
CA PRO A 385 -70.61 -29.52 -11.70
C PRO A 385 -69.60 -28.47 -12.19
N LYS A 386 -69.22 -27.54 -11.30
CA LYS A 386 -68.30 -26.42 -11.57
C LYS A 386 -66.86 -26.86 -11.94
N ILE A 387 -66.59 -28.17 -12.07
CA ILE A 387 -65.27 -28.78 -11.91
C ILE A 387 -65.00 -29.88 -12.95
N ILE A 388 -64.40 -29.52 -14.09
CA ILE A 388 -63.60 -30.44 -14.94
C ILE A 388 -62.26 -29.77 -15.35
N ASP A 389 -62.19 -28.44 -15.42
CA ASP A 389 -60.96 -27.74 -15.85
C ASP A 389 -59.86 -27.62 -14.77
N ILE A 390 -60.22 -27.64 -13.48
CA ILE A 390 -59.27 -27.37 -12.37
C ILE A 390 -58.25 -28.51 -12.17
N SER A 391 -58.60 -29.77 -12.40
CA SER A 391 -57.67 -30.90 -12.20
C SER A 391 -56.56 -30.95 -13.25
N LYS A 392 -56.86 -30.52 -14.47
CA LYS A 392 -55.90 -30.44 -15.58
C LYS A 392 -54.94 -29.26 -15.38
N GLU A 393 -55.46 -28.13 -14.91
CA GLU A 393 -54.64 -26.98 -14.47
C GLU A 393 -53.73 -27.36 -13.29
N LEU A 394 -54.26 -28.04 -12.27
CA LEU A 394 -53.46 -28.49 -11.12
C LEU A 394 -52.33 -29.46 -11.51
N SER A 395 -52.58 -30.37 -12.46
CA SER A 395 -51.57 -31.28 -13.00
C SER A 395 -50.47 -30.56 -13.77
N ASN A 396 -50.84 -29.58 -14.60
CA ASN A 396 -49.87 -28.77 -15.34
C ASN A 396 -49.04 -27.89 -14.40
N THR A 397 -49.67 -27.30 -13.37
CA THR A 397 -48.98 -26.51 -12.35
C THR A 397 -48.01 -27.36 -11.53
N LYS A 398 -48.38 -28.60 -11.15
CA LYS A 398 -47.45 -29.55 -10.53
C LYS A 398 -46.25 -29.85 -11.41
N SER A 399 -46.47 -30.09 -12.70
CA SER A 399 -45.37 -30.34 -13.64
C SER A 399 -44.43 -29.14 -13.78
N LEU A 400 -44.96 -27.92 -13.69
CA LEU A 400 -44.17 -26.68 -13.72
C LEU A 400 -43.37 -26.48 -12.43
N ILE A 401 -43.94 -26.80 -11.27
CA ILE A 401 -43.23 -26.76 -9.98
C ILE A 401 -42.07 -27.76 -10.00
N THR A 402 -42.29 -28.99 -10.45
CA THR A 402 -41.22 -29.99 -10.57
C THR A 402 -40.12 -29.54 -11.53
N ALA A 403 -40.47 -28.91 -12.65
CA ALA A 403 -39.48 -28.37 -13.59
C ALA A 403 -38.70 -27.18 -12.98
N LEU A 404 -39.33 -26.39 -12.11
CA LEU A 404 -38.68 -25.28 -11.42
C LEU A 404 -37.72 -25.79 -10.33
N ASP A 405 -38.13 -26.78 -9.54
CA ASP A 405 -37.29 -27.43 -8.52
C ASP A 405 -36.05 -28.06 -9.16
N GLN A 406 -36.22 -28.73 -10.31
CA GLN A 406 -35.11 -29.29 -11.07
C GLN A 406 -34.11 -28.21 -11.51
N ARG A 407 -34.61 -27.04 -11.93
CA ARG A 407 -33.76 -25.91 -12.33
C ARG A 407 -33.04 -25.28 -11.14
N PHE A 408 -33.69 -25.15 -9.99
CA PHE A 408 -33.04 -24.69 -8.75
C PHE A 408 -31.91 -25.64 -8.33
N SER A 409 -32.16 -26.95 -8.38
CA SER A 409 -31.13 -27.95 -8.05
C SER A 409 -29.92 -27.89 -9.00
N ASN A 410 -30.14 -27.64 -10.29
CA ASN A 410 -29.03 -27.45 -11.25
C ASN A 410 -28.22 -26.17 -10.97
N VAL A 411 -28.87 -25.10 -10.50
CA VAL A 411 -28.20 -23.86 -10.10
C VAL A 411 -27.37 -24.07 -8.85
N GLU A 412 -27.92 -24.74 -7.83
CA GLU A 412 -27.18 -25.11 -6.60
C GLU A 412 -25.95 -25.96 -6.93
N GLN A 413 -26.09 -26.92 -7.84
CA GLN A 413 -24.96 -27.74 -8.31
C GLN A 413 -23.90 -26.88 -9.00
N SER A 414 -24.31 -25.95 -9.86
CA SER A 414 -23.38 -25.05 -10.55
C SER A 414 -22.61 -24.17 -9.56
N PHE A 415 -23.25 -23.69 -8.48
CA PHE A 415 -22.56 -22.98 -7.40
C PHE A 415 -21.52 -23.85 -6.69
N SER A 416 -21.88 -25.10 -6.37
CA SER A 416 -20.96 -26.07 -5.77
C SER A 416 -19.73 -26.34 -6.66
N ASP A 417 -19.95 -26.45 -7.98
CA ASP A 417 -18.87 -26.69 -8.95
C ASP A 417 -17.95 -25.47 -9.09
N ILE A 418 -18.51 -24.26 -9.09
CA ILE A 418 -17.74 -23.00 -9.08
C ILE A 418 -16.88 -22.90 -7.82
N GLN A 419 -17.46 -23.18 -6.65
CA GLN A 419 -16.73 -23.16 -5.37
C GLN A 419 -15.54 -24.12 -5.41
N THR A 420 -15.77 -25.35 -5.88
CA THR A 420 -14.72 -26.36 -6.03
C THR A 420 -13.60 -25.90 -6.97
N SER A 421 -13.95 -25.25 -8.08
CA SER A 421 -12.95 -24.71 -9.04
C SER A 421 -12.11 -23.58 -8.44
N ILE A 422 -12.72 -22.72 -7.63
CA ILE A 422 -12.02 -21.64 -6.91
C ILE A 422 -11.00 -22.24 -5.93
N ASP A 423 -11.43 -23.21 -5.12
CA ASP A 423 -10.57 -23.85 -4.13
C ASP A 423 -9.35 -24.51 -4.78
N GLN A 424 -9.55 -25.22 -5.90
CA GLN A 424 -8.47 -25.83 -6.68
C GLN A 424 -7.46 -24.80 -7.23
N LYS A 425 -7.94 -23.65 -7.75
CA LYS A 425 -7.07 -22.59 -8.26
C LYS A 425 -6.28 -21.91 -7.15
N LEU A 426 -6.88 -21.72 -5.97
CA LEU A 426 -6.22 -21.22 -4.78
C LEU A 426 -5.09 -22.14 -4.33
N GLU A 427 -5.33 -23.45 -4.32
CA GLU A 427 -4.31 -24.44 -3.98
C GLU A 427 -3.15 -24.44 -4.99
N GLN A 428 -3.45 -24.40 -6.30
CA GLN A 428 -2.43 -24.28 -7.35
C GLN A 428 -1.61 -23.00 -7.22
N PHE A 429 -2.25 -21.87 -6.93
CA PHE A 429 -1.55 -20.60 -6.72
C PHE A 429 -0.61 -20.68 -5.50
N SER A 430 -1.08 -21.24 -4.38
CA SER A 430 -0.28 -21.43 -3.17
C SER A 430 0.97 -22.29 -3.40
N GLN A 431 0.81 -23.40 -4.15
CA GLN A 431 1.93 -24.29 -4.51
C GLN A 431 2.94 -23.59 -5.43
N ASN A 432 2.48 -22.86 -6.44
CA ASN A 432 3.34 -22.10 -7.34
C ASN A 432 4.10 -20.98 -6.61
N PHE A 433 3.41 -20.27 -5.70
CA PHE A 433 4.03 -19.22 -4.90
C PHE A 433 5.13 -19.77 -3.98
N THR A 434 4.87 -20.88 -3.29
CA THR A 434 5.85 -21.54 -2.40
C THR A 434 7.08 -22.01 -3.19
N THR A 435 6.87 -22.62 -4.36
CA THR A 435 7.95 -23.10 -5.24
C THR A 435 8.81 -21.94 -5.77
N ASN A 436 8.18 -20.82 -6.14
CA ASN A 436 8.88 -19.63 -6.61
C ASN A 436 9.71 -18.98 -5.50
N ILE A 437 9.17 -18.80 -4.29
CA ILE A 437 9.94 -18.22 -3.16
C ILE A 437 11.14 -19.10 -2.80
N HIS A 438 10.94 -20.42 -2.71
CA HIS A 438 12.03 -21.35 -2.40
C HIS A 438 13.18 -21.28 -3.42
N SER A 439 12.90 -20.92 -4.67
CA SER A 439 13.90 -20.81 -5.75
C SER A 439 14.70 -19.51 -5.72
N TYR A 440 14.20 -18.45 -5.05
CA TYR A 440 14.87 -17.13 -4.99
C TYR A 440 15.53 -16.82 -3.64
N LEU A 441 15.27 -17.60 -2.59
CA LEU A 441 15.98 -17.46 -1.32
C LEU A 441 17.45 -17.90 -1.49
N PRO A 442 18.45 -17.08 -1.13
CA PRO A 442 19.84 -17.48 -1.25
C PRO A 442 20.13 -18.68 -0.33
N PRO A 443 20.87 -19.70 -0.83
CA PRO A 443 21.37 -20.77 0.02
C PRO A 443 22.30 -20.19 1.09
N VAL A 444 22.40 -20.87 2.23
CA VAL A 444 23.41 -20.56 3.26
C VAL A 444 24.29 -21.78 3.45
N LEU A 445 25.61 -21.59 3.36
CA LEU A 445 26.62 -22.60 3.67
C LEU A 445 27.39 -22.12 4.89
N SER A 446 27.06 -22.68 6.06
CA SER A 446 27.57 -22.21 7.34
C SER A 446 28.89 -22.86 7.73
N LYS A 447 29.15 -24.11 7.32
CA LYS A 447 30.42 -24.79 7.54
C LYS A 447 30.80 -25.75 6.41
N VAL A 448 32.11 -25.84 6.17
CA VAL A 448 32.77 -26.85 5.32
C VAL A 448 33.91 -27.45 6.14
N TYR A 449 33.84 -28.75 6.44
CA TYR A 449 34.82 -29.41 7.31
C TYR A 449 35.08 -30.84 6.85
N GLY A 450 36.22 -31.42 7.22
CA GLY A 450 36.50 -32.82 6.92
C GLY A 450 35.61 -33.74 7.74
N PHE A 451 35.35 -34.94 7.22
CA PHE A 451 34.69 -36.02 7.97
C PHE A 451 35.34 -36.20 9.35
N ASN A 452 34.55 -36.21 10.43
CA ASN A 452 35.04 -36.24 11.82
C ASN A 452 36.10 -35.16 12.14
N ASN A 453 36.00 -33.98 11.54
CA ASN A 453 36.97 -32.88 11.66
C ASN A 453 38.38 -33.23 11.16
N ALA A 454 38.50 -34.20 10.26
CA ALA A 454 39.79 -34.52 9.64
C ALA A 454 40.35 -33.29 8.90
N THR A 455 41.66 -33.07 9.04
CA THR A 455 42.39 -31.99 8.36
C THR A 455 43.51 -32.51 7.48
N ALA A 456 43.70 -33.84 7.42
CA ALA A 456 44.71 -34.49 6.61
C ALA A 456 44.24 -35.84 6.08
N THR A 457 44.85 -36.31 4.99
CA THR A 457 44.60 -37.63 4.41
C THR A 457 45.84 -38.17 3.70
N THR A 458 46.00 -39.49 3.69
CA THR A 458 46.98 -40.22 2.87
C THR A 458 46.34 -40.83 1.61
N ASN A 459 45.02 -40.77 1.52
CA ASN A 459 44.25 -41.26 0.37
C ASN A 459 44.01 -40.12 -0.62
N ASN A 460 44.03 -40.43 -1.91
CA ASN A 460 43.74 -39.46 -2.99
C ASN A 460 42.26 -39.01 -3.06
N ASN A 461 41.45 -39.40 -2.06
CA ASN A 461 40.04 -39.09 -1.93
C ASN A 461 39.79 -38.60 -0.49
N PHE A 462 39.07 -37.49 -0.34
CA PHE A 462 38.82 -36.86 0.96
C PHE A 462 37.33 -36.57 1.14
N ARG A 463 36.79 -36.94 2.30
CA ARG A 463 35.38 -36.74 2.65
C ARG A 463 35.19 -35.39 3.33
N VAL A 464 34.28 -34.59 2.79
CA VAL A 464 33.91 -33.27 3.28
C VAL A 464 32.46 -33.29 3.75
N SER A 465 32.19 -32.70 4.90
CA SER A 465 30.85 -32.45 5.43
C SER A 465 30.47 -30.99 5.23
N LEU A 466 29.18 -30.75 5.02
CA LEU A 466 28.61 -29.45 4.74
C LEU A 466 27.47 -29.19 5.74
N ASP A 467 27.52 -28.08 6.45
CA ASP A 467 26.36 -27.54 7.16
C ASP A 467 25.73 -26.46 6.28
N TYR A 468 24.50 -26.66 5.82
CA TYR A 468 23.81 -25.75 4.91
C TYR A 468 22.31 -25.70 5.15
N THR A 469 21.68 -24.63 4.67
CA THR A 469 20.22 -24.48 4.60
C THR A 469 19.84 -23.93 3.23
N ASN A 470 18.64 -24.29 2.75
CA ASN A 470 18.11 -23.83 1.46
C ASN A 470 19.04 -24.14 0.28
N ALA A 471 19.59 -25.36 0.19
CA ALA A 471 20.33 -25.80 -1.00
C ALA A 471 19.93 -27.23 -1.39
N ASN A 472 19.99 -27.54 -2.69
CA ASN A 472 19.65 -28.85 -3.25
C ASN A 472 20.73 -29.42 -4.18
N ALA A 473 21.75 -28.65 -4.53
CA ALA A 473 22.89 -29.11 -5.31
C ALA A 473 24.20 -28.49 -4.82
N TYR A 474 25.32 -29.20 -5.04
CA TYR A 474 26.67 -28.77 -4.73
C TYR A 474 27.63 -29.01 -5.89
N ARG A 475 28.75 -28.29 -5.89
CA ARG A 475 29.93 -28.61 -6.69
C ARG A 475 31.19 -28.25 -5.93
N TYR A 476 32.33 -28.82 -6.32
CA TYR A 476 33.60 -28.58 -5.66
C TYR A 476 34.75 -28.38 -6.64
N LYS A 477 35.84 -27.80 -6.14
CA LYS A 477 37.16 -27.84 -6.77
C LYS A 477 38.28 -27.87 -5.73
N VAL A 478 39.44 -28.38 -6.10
CA VAL A 478 40.63 -28.43 -5.25
C VAL A 478 41.70 -27.51 -5.83
N GLY A 479 42.21 -26.60 -5.02
CA GLY A 479 43.21 -25.59 -5.42
C GLY A 479 42.76 -24.77 -6.62
N ASN A 480 43.60 -24.74 -7.65
CA ASN A 480 43.33 -24.06 -8.93
C ASN A 480 42.68 -24.97 -9.99
N GLY A 481 42.20 -26.16 -9.61
CA GLY A 481 41.52 -27.08 -10.51
C GLY A 481 40.17 -26.56 -11.03
N ALA A 482 39.63 -27.25 -12.03
CA ALA A 482 38.30 -26.97 -12.57
C ALA A 482 37.20 -27.31 -11.55
N TRP A 483 36.06 -26.61 -11.64
CA TRP A 483 34.86 -27.01 -10.92
C TRP A 483 34.33 -28.33 -11.45
N SER A 484 33.89 -29.19 -10.55
CA SER A 484 33.07 -30.34 -10.90
C SER A 484 31.74 -29.91 -11.52
N ASP A 485 31.04 -30.89 -12.12
CA ASP A 485 29.62 -30.76 -12.39
C ASP A 485 28.83 -30.51 -11.09
N TRP A 486 27.60 -30.03 -11.26
CA TRP A 486 26.66 -29.90 -10.15
C TRP A 486 26.05 -31.25 -9.82
N PHE A 487 26.21 -31.68 -8.57
CA PHE A 487 25.62 -32.89 -8.02
C PHE A 487 24.46 -32.54 -7.10
N ALA A 488 23.44 -33.40 -7.04
CA ALA A 488 22.32 -33.19 -6.12
C ALA A 488 22.75 -33.49 -4.66
N LEU A 489 22.34 -32.63 -3.73
CA LEU A 489 22.52 -32.80 -2.28
C LEU A 489 21.61 -33.90 -1.71
N THR A 490 20.65 -34.41 -2.49
CA THR A 490 19.89 -35.64 -2.16
C THR A 490 20.80 -36.86 -2.02
N PHE A 491 22.06 -36.76 -2.47
CA PHE A 491 23.10 -37.77 -2.35
C PHE A 491 24.27 -37.33 -1.45
N HIS A 492 24.03 -36.47 -0.44
CA HIS A 492 24.70 -36.74 0.84
C HIS A 492 24.50 -38.24 1.07
N ASP A 493 25.56 -39.04 1.00
CA ASP A 493 25.42 -40.49 1.17
C ASP A 493 24.70 -40.79 2.51
N ASN A 494 24.32 -42.03 2.77
CA ASN A 494 23.63 -42.41 4.03
C ASN A 494 24.37 -41.98 5.33
N THR A 495 25.54 -41.35 5.24
CA THR A 495 26.33 -40.80 6.34
C THR A 495 26.50 -39.28 6.34
N GLY A 496 26.20 -38.54 5.27
CA GLY A 496 26.18 -37.07 5.29
C GLY A 496 27.41 -36.35 4.72
N TYR A 497 28.17 -36.95 3.79
CA TYR A 497 29.42 -36.38 3.27
C TYR A 497 29.54 -36.41 1.74
N ILE A 498 30.41 -35.55 1.20
CA ILE A 498 30.79 -35.50 -0.22
C ILE A 498 32.24 -35.98 -0.41
N ASN A 499 32.52 -36.69 -1.51
CA ASN A 499 33.88 -37.11 -1.85
C ASN A 499 34.55 -36.08 -2.77
N THR A 500 35.77 -35.70 -2.42
CA THR A 500 36.59 -34.75 -3.18
C THR A 500 37.92 -35.40 -3.56
N THR A 501 38.38 -35.16 -4.78
CA THR A 501 39.63 -35.72 -5.35
C THR A 501 40.52 -34.63 -5.94
N GLY A 502 41.76 -34.98 -6.31
CA GLY A 502 42.67 -34.08 -7.02
C GLY A 502 43.65 -33.33 -6.12
N PHE A 503 44.14 -33.99 -5.07
CA PHE A 503 45.10 -33.41 -4.12
C PHE A 503 46.55 -33.54 -4.59
N SER A 504 47.34 -32.49 -4.39
CA SER A 504 48.81 -32.52 -4.53
C SER A 504 49.47 -32.61 -3.15
N THR A 505 50.68 -33.16 -3.04
CA THR A 505 51.39 -33.28 -1.75
C THR A 505 51.49 -31.92 -1.05
N GLY A 506 51.16 -31.89 0.24
CA GLY A 506 51.13 -30.68 1.06
C GLY A 506 49.72 -30.11 1.26
N ALA A 507 49.63 -28.80 1.49
CA ALA A 507 48.38 -28.12 1.79
C ALA A 507 47.54 -27.90 0.52
N ASN A 508 46.30 -28.34 0.53
CA ASN A 508 45.33 -28.12 -0.54
C ASN A 508 44.12 -27.36 0.02
N THR A 509 43.50 -26.51 -0.80
CA THR A 509 42.24 -25.85 -0.45
C THR A 509 41.10 -26.47 -1.24
N VAL A 510 40.07 -26.97 -0.55
CA VAL A 510 38.83 -27.42 -1.17
C VAL A 510 37.85 -26.24 -1.16
N PHE A 511 37.35 -25.86 -2.33
CA PHE A 511 36.28 -24.87 -2.48
C PHE A 511 34.97 -25.58 -2.78
N ILE A 512 33.90 -25.17 -2.11
CA ILE A 512 32.55 -25.70 -2.28
C ILE A 512 31.61 -24.57 -2.68
N GLU A 513 30.72 -24.85 -3.63
CA GLU A 513 29.52 -24.06 -3.87
C GLU A 513 28.26 -24.89 -3.67
N VAL A 514 27.22 -24.27 -3.14
CA VAL A 514 25.87 -24.86 -3.04
C VAL A 514 24.84 -23.91 -3.64
N ARG A 515 23.77 -24.47 -4.23
CA ARG A 515 22.65 -23.74 -4.84
C ARG A 515 21.32 -24.43 -4.57
N ASN A 516 20.22 -23.68 -4.70
CA ASN A 516 18.83 -24.15 -4.56
C ASN A 516 18.09 -24.31 -5.91
N ALA A 517 18.58 -23.70 -6.98
CA ALA A 517 18.01 -23.77 -8.32
C ALA A 517 19.13 -23.69 -9.37
N VAL A 518 18.88 -24.19 -10.59
CA VAL A 518 19.89 -24.25 -11.66
C VAL A 518 20.49 -22.88 -11.98
N ASP A 519 19.66 -21.83 -11.96
CA ASP A 519 20.07 -20.44 -12.22
C ASP A 519 20.00 -19.56 -10.96
N GLY A 520 19.93 -20.19 -9.78
CA GLY A 520 19.80 -19.50 -8.50
C GLY A 520 21.12 -18.96 -7.93
N PRO A 521 21.06 -18.07 -6.92
CA PRO A 521 22.22 -17.61 -6.17
C PRO A 521 23.01 -18.79 -5.56
N VAL A 522 24.33 -18.60 -5.43
CA VAL A 522 25.25 -19.62 -4.87
C VAL A 522 25.86 -19.18 -3.56
N ALA A 523 25.95 -20.08 -2.58
CA ALA A 523 26.74 -19.89 -1.37
C ALA A 523 28.08 -20.61 -1.49
N ARG A 524 29.14 -20.00 -0.95
CA ARG A 524 30.52 -20.48 -1.11
C ARG A 524 31.16 -20.76 0.23
N GLY A 525 31.94 -21.83 0.28
CA GLY A 525 32.71 -22.22 1.45
C GLY A 525 34.06 -22.79 1.05
N ARG A 526 34.99 -22.88 2.00
CA ARG A 526 36.30 -23.50 1.76
C ARG A 526 36.83 -24.16 3.01
N MET A 527 37.70 -25.16 2.81
CA MET A 527 38.50 -25.75 3.87
C MET A 527 39.90 -26.08 3.38
N THR A 528 40.85 -26.24 4.30
CA THR A 528 42.21 -26.68 3.99
C THR A 528 42.39 -28.13 4.43
N VAL A 529 43.03 -28.93 3.58
CA VAL A 529 43.38 -30.33 3.85
C VAL A 529 44.84 -30.58 3.48
N PHE A 530 45.56 -31.28 4.35
CA PHE A 530 46.94 -31.70 4.12
C PHE A 530 46.98 -33.11 3.52
N TYR A 531 47.51 -33.24 2.31
CA TYR A 531 47.70 -34.53 1.65
C TYR A 531 49.16 -34.98 1.78
N VAL A 532 49.38 -36.18 2.29
CA VAL A 532 50.71 -36.77 2.48
C VAL A 532 50.79 -38.05 1.66
N ILE A 533 51.81 -38.19 0.81
CA ILE A 533 52.08 -39.44 0.11
C ILE A 533 52.67 -40.40 1.15
N ASN A 534 52.06 -41.58 1.31
CA ASN A 534 52.60 -42.66 2.13
C ASN A 534 53.93 -43.18 1.59
#